data_AF-A0A7S3X1X7-F1
#
_entry.id   AF-A0A7S3X1X7-F1
#
_cell.length_a   1.000
_cell.length_b   1.000
_cell.length_c   1.000
_cell.angle_alpha   90.00
_cell.angle_beta   90.00
_cell.angle_gamma   90.00
#
_symmetry.space_group_name_H-M   'P 1'
#
loop_
_entity.id
_entity.type
_entity.pdbx_description
1 polymer ?
#
loop_
_entity_poly.entity_id
_entity_poly.type
_entity_poly.pdbx_seq_one_letter_code
_entity_poly.pdbx_strand_id
1 'polypeptide(L)'
;GFTAPCRKPLGALLTFSPFFFVMQSRCIAHYFSLEFAVGGGKYIPTGRGLAINHTPFHEIFATYAASCMYPGVELLLLLSGLITLAPICGYALNYWALGFASIAPVSLILGPSLFNPHAFCIAEGVDDLGRFVRWLVRPAKAGGGGFDPPPPWGDFH
;
A
#
# COMPACT_ATOMS: atom_id res chain seq x y z
N GLY A 1 40.90 2.31 -9.81
CA GLY A 1 39.93 1.42 -10.47
C GLY A 1 38.60 2.13 -10.61
N PHE A 2 38.18 2.43 -11.85
CA PHE A 2 36.97 3.21 -12.16
C PHE A 2 35.63 2.49 -11.89
N THR A 3 35.66 1.25 -11.39
CA THR A 3 34.45 0.42 -11.17
C THR A 3 33.80 0.64 -9.81
N ALA A 4 34.51 1.18 -8.82
CA ALA A 4 33.97 1.41 -7.47
C ALA A 4 32.85 2.48 -7.37
N PRO A 5 32.88 3.61 -8.12
CA PRO A 5 31.85 4.65 -8.04
C PRO A 5 30.50 4.21 -8.61
N CYS A 6 30.49 3.40 -9.69
CA CYS A 6 29.27 3.00 -10.38
C CYS A 6 28.49 1.87 -9.68
N ARG A 7 29.12 1.13 -8.76
CA ARG A 7 28.49 -0.01 -8.09
C ARG A 7 27.37 0.40 -7.13
N LYS A 8 27.50 1.55 -6.46
CA LYS A 8 26.53 2.06 -5.49
C LYS A 8 25.19 2.47 -6.13
N PRO A 9 25.14 3.33 -7.17
CA PRO A 9 23.87 3.67 -7.81
C PRO A 9 23.23 2.46 -8.51
N LEU A 10 24.02 1.55 -9.06
CA LEU A 10 23.51 0.32 -9.69
C LEU A 10 22.81 -0.59 -8.66
N GLY A 11 23.39 -0.75 -7.47
CA GLY A 11 22.77 -1.49 -6.38
C GLY A 11 21.44 -0.87 -5.93
N ALA A 12 21.35 0.45 -5.88
CA ALA A 12 20.10 1.14 -5.50
C ALA A 12 18.97 0.94 -6.53
N LEU A 13 19.31 0.87 -7.82
CA LEU A 13 18.35 0.59 -8.89
C LEU A 13 17.83 -0.85 -8.83
N LEU A 14 18.69 -1.82 -8.51
CA LEU A 14 18.32 -3.24 -8.40
C LEU A 14 17.38 -3.52 -7.21
N THR A 15 17.49 -2.73 -6.13
CA THR A 15 16.63 -2.86 -4.95
C THR A 15 15.34 -2.03 -5.06
N PHE A 16 15.03 -1.44 -6.21
CA PHE A 16 13.89 -0.53 -6.40
C PHE A 16 13.85 0.63 -5.37
N SER A 17 15.01 1.07 -4.88
CA SER A 17 15.14 2.15 -3.90
C SER A 17 14.38 3.44 -4.27
N PRO A 18 14.38 3.93 -5.54
CA PRO A 18 13.61 5.12 -5.89
C PRO A 18 12.09 4.92 -5.80
N PHE A 19 11.59 3.72 -6.07
CA PHE A 19 10.16 3.39 -5.87
C PHE A 19 9.83 3.45 -4.38
N PHE A 20 10.62 2.77 -3.55
CA PHE A 20 10.43 2.81 -2.10
C PHE A 20 10.42 4.24 -1.54
N PHE A 21 11.33 5.09 -2.02
CA PHE A 21 11.43 6.48 -1.59
C PHE A 21 10.17 7.30 -1.94
N VAL A 22 9.64 7.16 -3.16
CA VAL A 22 8.43 7.89 -3.57
C VAL A 22 7.22 7.43 -2.75
N MET A 23 7.08 6.13 -2.54
CA MET A 23 6.02 5.61 -1.68
C MET A 23 6.15 6.13 -0.24
N GLN A 24 7.33 5.98 0.37
CA GLN A 24 7.57 6.37 1.75
C GLN A 24 7.33 7.87 1.98
N SER A 25 7.84 8.71 1.08
CA SER A 25 7.65 10.17 1.16
C SER A 25 6.18 10.55 1.07
N ARG A 26 5.39 9.89 0.22
CA ARG A 26 3.95 10.13 0.09
C ARG A 26 3.17 9.70 1.33
N CYS A 27 3.43 8.51 1.86
CA CYS A 27 2.69 8.05 3.02
C CYS A 27 3.06 8.90 4.27
N ILE A 28 4.33 9.31 4.44
CA ILE A 28 4.72 10.28 5.49
C ILE A 28 3.98 11.62 5.30
N ALA A 29 3.99 12.18 4.09
CA ALA A 29 3.35 13.47 3.82
C ALA A 29 1.83 13.43 4.08
N HIS A 30 1.17 12.32 3.78
CA HIS A 30 -0.26 12.12 4.05
C HIS A 30 -0.56 12.18 5.55
N TYR A 31 0.14 11.39 6.37
CA TYR A 31 -0.07 11.42 7.82
C TYR A 31 0.32 12.75 8.45
N PHE A 32 1.41 13.35 7.98
CA PHE A 32 1.81 14.69 8.41
C PHE A 32 0.71 15.71 8.11
N SER A 33 0.14 15.71 6.91
CA SER A 33 -0.95 16.63 6.55
C SER A 33 -2.21 16.42 7.41
N LEU A 34 -2.50 15.17 7.78
CA LEU A 34 -3.63 14.81 8.63
C LEU A 34 -3.44 15.33 10.06
N GLU A 35 -2.23 15.23 10.61
CA GLU A 35 -1.88 15.78 11.92
C GLU A 35 -2.09 17.30 11.98
N PHE A 36 -1.70 18.05 10.95
CA PHE A 36 -1.94 19.49 10.87
C PHE A 36 -3.42 19.84 10.71
N ALA A 37 -4.17 19.07 9.93
CA ALA A 37 -5.58 19.36 9.65
C ALA A 37 -6.50 19.06 10.84
N VAL A 38 -6.27 17.94 11.52
CA VAL A 38 -7.13 17.49 12.64
C VAL A 38 -6.68 18.07 13.98
N GLY A 39 -5.40 18.45 14.10
CA GLY A 39 -4.88 19.08 15.31
C GLY A 39 -4.95 18.14 16.52
N GLY A 40 -4.26 17.01 16.44
CA GLY A 40 -4.29 16.00 17.50
C GLY A 40 -3.34 14.84 17.23
N GLY A 41 -2.06 15.04 17.53
CA GLY A 41 -1.06 13.97 17.50
C GLY A 41 -1.33 12.95 18.61
N LYS A 42 -2.19 11.96 18.35
CA LYS A 42 -2.33 10.81 19.25
C LYS A 42 -1.14 9.90 19.01
N TYR A 43 -0.16 9.95 19.91
CA TYR A 43 0.94 8.99 19.93
C TYR A 43 0.35 7.58 20.05
N ILE A 44 0.50 6.79 19.00
CA ILE A 44 0.20 5.36 19.03
C ILE A 44 1.52 4.69 19.44
N PRO A 45 1.63 4.12 20.65
CA PRO A 45 2.83 3.41 21.04
C PRO A 45 3.03 2.26 20.06
N THR A 46 4.11 2.33 19.27
CA THR A 46 4.63 1.17 18.54
C THR A 46 5.05 0.16 19.60
N GLY A 47 4.16 -0.76 19.95
CA GLY A 47 4.41 -1.76 20.98
C GLY A 47 5.72 -2.49 20.68
N ARG A 48 6.61 -2.58 21.67
CA ARG A 48 7.74 -3.52 21.66
C ARG A 48 7.21 -4.94 21.89
N GLY A 49 6.38 -5.43 20.98
CA GLY A 49 6.06 -6.85 20.84
C GLY A 49 6.82 -7.37 19.64
N LEU A 50 7.49 -8.51 19.77
CA LEU A 50 7.82 -9.30 18.58
C LEU A 50 6.49 -9.53 17.87
N ALA A 51 6.30 -8.89 16.71
CA ALA A 51 5.12 -9.08 15.88
C ALA A 51 5.18 -10.50 15.31
N ILE A 52 4.78 -11.48 16.12
CA ILE A 52 4.67 -12.90 15.76
C ILE A 52 3.31 -13.16 15.07
N ASN A 53 2.42 -12.17 15.11
CA ASN A 53 1.06 -12.30 14.61
C ASN A 53 0.93 -11.76 13.18
N HIS A 54 0.33 -12.60 12.32
CA HIS A 54 0.10 -12.32 10.91
C HIS A 54 -0.99 -11.23 10.77
N THR A 55 -0.61 -10.06 10.26
CA THR A 55 -1.60 -9.03 9.91
C THR A 55 -2.27 -9.44 8.59
N PRO A 56 -3.60 -9.57 8.57
CA PRO A 56 -4.29 -10.07 7.39
C PRO A 56 -4.17 -9.07 6.23
N PHE A 57 -4.07 -9.60 5.00
CA PHE A 57 -3.83 -8.82 3.79
C PHE A 57 -4.77 -7.62 3.63
N HIS A 58 -6.06 -7.81 3.95
CA HIS A 58 -7.09 -6.78 3.78
C HIS A 58 -6.87 -5.56 4.68
N GLU A 59 -6.32 -5.75 5.87
CA GLU A 59 -6.06 -4.66 6.83
C GLU A 59 -4.85 -3.82 6.39
N ILE A 60 -3.79 -4.48 5.91
CA ILE A 60 -2.62 -3.82 5.34
C ILE A 60 -3.01 -3.02 4.10
N PHE A 61 -3.83 -3.60 3.21
CA PHE A 61 -4.26 -2.90 1.99
C PHE A 61 -5.26 -1.79 2.28
N ALA A 62 -6.19 -1.95 3.22
CA ALA A 62 -7.17 -0.91 3.55
C ALA A 62 -6.50 0.35 4.13
N THR A 63 -5.53 0.18 5.03
CA THR A 63 -4.77 1.30 5.61
C THR A 63 -3.90 2.01 4.57
N TYR A 64 -3.31 1.25 3.65
CA TYR A 64 -2.49 1.79 2.58
C TYR A 64 -3.32 2.39 1.43
N ALA A 65 -4.54 1.92 1.20
CA ALA A 65 -5.41 2.41 0.12
C ALA A 65 -5.69 3.90 0.26
N ALA A 66 -6.01 4.33 1.48
CA ALA A 66 -6.32 5.73 1.81
C ALA A 66 -5.14 6.68 1.56
N SER A 67 -3.93 6.27 1.96
CA SER A 67 -2.76 7.15 1.95
C SER A 67 -2.04 7.17 0.60
N CYS A 68 -1.98 6.04 -0.10
CA CYS A 68 -1.06 5.86 -1.21
C CYS A 68 -1.73 5.24 -2.48
N MET A 69 -2.70 4.30 -2.39
CA MET A 69 -3.31 3.73 -3.62
C MET A 69 -4.30 4.66 -4.32
N TYR A 70 -5.24 5.28 -3.60
CA TYR A 70 -6.22 6.19 -4.23
C TYR A 70 -5.55 7.34 -5.00
N PRO A 71 -4.60 8.11 -4.41
CA PRO A 71 -3.90 9.14 -5.17
C PRO A 71 -3.01 8.57 -6.28
N GLY A 72 -2.50 7.33 -6.13
CA GLY A 72 -1.78 6.63 -7.19
C GLY A 72 -2.64 6.33 -8.41
N VAL A 73 -3.86 5.83 -8.20
CA VAL A 73 -4.84 5.57 -9.27
C VAL A 73 -5.32 6.86 -9.92
N GLU A 74 -5.61 7.89 -9.13
CA GLU A 74 -6.00 9.21 -9.64
C GLU A 74 -4.92 9.80 -10.54
N LEU A 75 -3.66 9.76 -10.10
CA LEU A 75 -2.52 10.24 -10.89
C LEU A 75 -2.31 9.43 -12.17
N LEU A 76 -2.53 8.11 -12.13
CA LEU A 76 -2.47 7.24 -13.31
C LEU A 76 -3.57 7.61 -14.31
N LEU A 77 -4.80 7.83 -13.84
CA LEU A 77 -5.92 8.25 -14.66
C LEU A 77 -5.66 9.62 -15.31
N LEU A 78 -5.20 10.61 -14.54
CA LEU A 78 -4.84 11.93 -15.06
C LEU A 78 -3.75 11.83 -16.13
N LEU A 79 -2.73 11.00 -15.92
CA LEU A 79 -1.65 10.80 -16.88
C LEU A 79 -2.15 10.11 -18.16
N SER A 80 -3.05 9.13 -18.03
CA SER A 80 -3.68 8.45 -19.17
C SER A 80 -4.61 9.38 -19.96
N GLY A 81 -5.34 10.26 -19.26
CA GLY A 81 -6.17 11.30 -19.86
C GLY A 81 -5.31 12.31 -20.62
N LEU A 82 -4.18 12.73 -20.04
CA LEU A 82 -3.25 13.63 -20.72
C LEU A 82 -2.73 13.05 -22.03
N ILE A 83 -2.39 11.76 -22.05
CA ILE A 83 -1.92 11.06 -23.26
C ILE A 83 -3.01 11.02 -24.34
N THR A 84 -4.27 10.81 -23.96
CA THR A 84 -5.37 10.64 -24.91
C THR A 84 -5.95 11.98 -25.41
N LEU A 85 -6.06 12.99 -24.55
CA LEU A 85 -6.64 14.30 -24.88
C LEU A 85 -5.66 15.30 -25.50
N ALA A 86 -4.35 15.16 -25.25
CA ALA A 86 -3.35 16.14 -25.70
C ALA A 86 -2.19 15.49 -26.47
N PRO A 87 -2.42 15.02 -27.72
CA PRO A 87 -1.35 14.47 -28.58
C PRO A 87 -0.34 15.53 -29.09
N ILE A 88 -0.31 16.73 -28.52
CA ILE A 88 0.07 17.97 -29.23
C ILE A 88 1.56 18.35 -29.13
N CYS A 89 2.35 17.81 -28.20
CA CYS A 89 3.77 18.17 -28.11
C CYS A 89 4.67 17.07 -28.70
N GLY A 90 5.39 17.39 -29.77
CA GLY A 90 6.15 16.46 -30.61
C GLY A 90 7.26 15.65 -29.93
N TYR A 91 7.65 14.58 -30.64
CA TYR A 91 8.84 13.70 -30.54
C TYR A 91 9.52 13.42 -29.19
N ALA A 92 9.84 12.14 -28.96
CA ALA A 92 10.80 11.51 -28.02
C ALA A 92 10.85 12.02 -26.56
N LEU A 93 11.12 13.29 -26.33
CA LEU A 93 11.26 13.93 -25.01
C LEU A 93 9.97 13.81 -24.18
N ASN A 94 8.81 13.84 -24.84
CA ASN A 94 7.52 13.61 -24.20
C ASN A 94 7.33 12.18 -23.69
N TYR A 95 7.78 11.16 -24.44
CA TYR A 95 7.68 9.77 -24.00
C TYR A 95 8.61 9.49 -22.82
N TRP A 96 9.81 10.07 -22.81
CA TRP A 96 10.70 9.98 -21.66
C TRP A 96 10.11 10.68 -20.43
N ALA A 97 9.60 11.91 -20.58
CA ALA A 97 8.98 12.64 -19.49
C ALA A 97 7.75 11.90 -18.92
N LEU A 98 6.89 11.35 -19.77
CA LEU A 98 5.75 10.53 -19.37
C LEU A 98 6.20 9.21 -18.71
N GLY A 99 7.24 8.57 -19.24
CA GLY A 99 7.85 7.38 -18.65
C GLY A 99 8.36 7.64 -17.23
N PHE A 100 9.13 8.71 -17.03
CA PHE A 100 9.59 9.12 -15.70
C PHE A 100 8.43 9.54 -14.79
N ALA A 101 7.42 10.25 -15.30
CA ALA A 101 6.24 10.62 -14.53
C ALA A 101 5.43 9.39 -14.08
N SER A 102 5.41 8.32 -14.88
CA SER A 102 4.70 7.08 -14.55
C SER A 102 5.31 6.29 -13.39
N ILE A 103 6.58 6.53 -13.06
CA ILE A 103 7.26 5.87 -11.92
C ILE A 103 6.53 6.18 -10.61
N ALA A 104 6.05 7.40 -10.43
CA ALA A 104 5.35 7.81 -9.21
C ALA A 104 4.02 7.06 -8.96
N PRO A 105 3.02 7.07 -9.87
CA PRO A 105 1.78 6.34 -9.67
C PRO A 105 2.00 4.82 -9.63
N VAL A 106 2.91 4.28 -10.44
CA VAL A 106 3.23 2.84 -10.43
C VAL A 106 3.83 2.43 -9.09
N SER A 107 4.73 3.26 -8.54
CA SER A 107 5.29 3.02 -7.21
C SER A 107 4.26 3.06 -6.09
N LEU A 108 3.26 3.91 -6.20
CA LEU A 108 2.21 4.05 -5.18
C LEU A 108 1.20 2.90 -5.24
N ILE A 109 0.98 2.29 -6.40
CA ILE A 109 0.06 1.17 -6.55
C ILE A 109 0.75 -0.15 -6.20
N LEU A 110 1.97 -0.36 -6.70
CA LEU A 110 2.71 -1.62 -6.53
C LEU A 110 3.52 -1.69 -5.24
N GLY A 111 3.71 -0.55 -4.56
CA GLY A 111 4.53 -0.44 -3.36
C GLY A 111 4.29 -1.51 -2.30
N PRO A 112 3.04 -1.78 -1.85
CA PRO A 112 2.77 -2.81 -0.85
C PRO A 112 3.18 -4.20 -1.31
N SER A 113 2.94 -4.51 -2.60
CA SER A 113 3.24 -5.81 -3.19
C SER A 113 4.72 -6.07 -3.43
N LEU A 114 5.48 -5.04 -3.81
CA LEU A 114 6.90 -5.16 -4.09
C LEU A 114 7.73 -5.28 -2.82
N PHE A 115 7.36 -4.56 -1.76
CA PHE A 115 8.17 -4.45 -0.54
C PHE A 115 7.66 -5.32 0.62
N ASN A 116 6.50 -5.99 0.46
CA ASN A 116 6.00 -6.97 1.41
C ASN A 116 5.52 -8.26 0.70
N PRO A 117 6.44 -9.09 0.18
CA PRO A 117 6.09 -10.34 -0.50
C PRO A 117 5.43 -11.37 0.42
N HIS A 118 5.68 -11.31 1.74
CA HIS A 118 5.05 -12.20 2.72
C HIS A 118 3.55 -11.94 2.83
N ALA A 119 3.09 -10.70 2.64
CA ALA A 119 1.65 -10.39 2.63
C ALA A 119 0.90 -11.02 1.42
N PHE A 120 1.63 -11.53 0.42
CA PHE A 120 1.07 -12.20 -0.77
C PHE A 120 1.13 -13.73 -0.69
N CYS A 121 1.23 -14.31 0.50
CA CYS A 121 0.95 -15.72 0.70
C CYS A 121 -0.53 -16.00 0.38
N ILE A 122 -0.80 -16.41 -0.86
CA ILE A 122 -2.16 -16.74 -1.34
C ILE A 122 -2.82 -17.76 -0.41
N ALA A 123 -2.04 -18.68 0.17
CA ALA A 123 -2.52 -19.65 1.15
C ALA A 123 -3.15 -18.98 2.40
N GLU A 124 -2.52 -17.93 2.92
CA GLU A 124 -3.01 -17.17 4.09
C GLU A 124 -4.24 -16.34 3.71
N GLY A 125 -4.23 -15.71 2.53
CA GLY A 125 -5.38 -14.97 2.01
C GLY A 125 -6.62 -15.84 1.76
N VAL A 126 -6.43 -17.10 1.34
CA VAL A 126 -7.53 -18.07 1.17
C VAL A 126 -8.07 -18.52 2.53
N ASP A 127 -7.23 -18.69 3.56
CA ASP A 127 -7.72 -19.02 4.90
C ASP A 127 -8.55 -17.88 5.51
N ASP A 128 -8.09 -16.64 5.38
CA ASP A 128 -8.81 -15.45 5.83
C ASP A 128 -10.16 -15.29 5.12
N LEU A 129 -10.18 -15.46 3.79
CA LEU A 129 -11.41 -15.46 3.01
C LEU A 129 -12.34 -16.60 3.46
N GLY A 130 -11.80 -17.78 3.74
CA GLY A 130 -12.54 -18.90 4.29
C GLY A 130 -13.16 -18.58 5.65
N ARG A 131 -12.43 -17.91 6.55
CA ARG A 131 -12.95 -17.45 7.85
C ARG A 131 -14.06 -16.42 7.68
N PHE A 132 -13.91 -15.49 6.75
CA PHE A 132 -14.90 -14.48 6.44
C PHE A 132 -16.19 -15.08 5.85
N VAL A 133 -16.07 -16.01 4.89
CA VAL A 133 -17.23 -16.71 4.30
C VAL A 133 -17.93 -17.57 5.36
N ARG A 134 -17.17 -18.27 6.22
CA ARG A 134 -17.74 -19.00 7.36
C ARG A 134 -18.45 -18.09 8.34
N TRP A 135 -18.02 -16.84 8.50
CA TRP A 135 -18.72 -15.85 9.31
C TRP A 135 -20.02 -15.39 8.64
N LEU A 136 -19.99 -15.06 7.34
CA LEU A 136 -21.16 -14.64 6.56
C LEU A 136 -22.28 -15.69 6.52
N VAL A 137 -21.91 -16.97 6.40
CA VAL A 137 -22.86 -18.08 6.22
C VAL A 137 -23.35 -18.66 7.54
N ARG A 138 -22.86 -18.18 8.70
CA ARG A 138 -23.34 -18.64 10.01
C ARG A 138 -24.84 -18.32 10.14
N PRO A 139 -25.73 -19.32 10.25
CA PRO A 139 -27.12 -19.05 10.56
C PRO A 139 -27.19 -18.39 11.94
N ALA A 140 -27.96 -17.32 12.06
CA ALA A 140 -28.32 -16.77 13.36
C ALA A 140 -28.87 -17.92 14.21
N LYS A 141 -28.22 -18.25 15.32
CA LYS A 141 -28.64 -19.38 16.17
C LYS A 141 -30.10 -19.14 16.58
N ALA A 142 -30.99 -20.01 16.10
CA ALA A 142 -32.36 -20.12 16.59
C ALA A 142 -32.31 -20.73 17.99
N GLY A 143 -32.06 -19.88 19.00
CA GLY A 143 -31.99 -20.31 20.40
C GLY A 143 -31.10 -19.43 21.25
N GLY A 144 -31.65 -18.29 21.70
CA GLY A 144 -31.46 -17.71 23.04
C GLY A 144 -30.10 -17.73 23.73
N GLY A 145 -28.98 -17.64 23.03
CA GLY A 145 -27.65 -17.43 23.59
C GLY A 145 -27.02 -16.24 22.91
N GLY A 146 -26.65 -15.22 23.70
CA GLY A 146 -26.28 -13.88 23.27
C GLY A 146 -25.27 -13.81 22.13
N PHE A 147 -25.27 -12.65 21.48
CA PHE A 147 -24.20 -12.18 20.61
C PHE A 147 -22.86 -12.34 21.34
N ASP A 148 -22.12 -13.40 21.04
CA ASP A 148 -20.68 -13.34 21.24
C ASP A 148 -20.19 -12.33 20.20
N PRO A 149 -19.69 -11.16 20.63
CA PRO A 149 -19.14 -10.21 19.68
C PRO A 149 -18.12 -10.94 18.80
N PRO A 150 -17.96 -10.53 17.53
CA PRO A 150 -16.76 -10.92 16.80
C PRO A 150 -15.57 -10.69 17.75
N PRO A 151 -14.58 -11.61 17.78
CA PRO A 151 -13.41 -11.43 18.63
C PRO A 151 -12.99 -9.96 18.52
N PRO A 152 -12.86 -9.21 19.63
CA PRO A 152 -12.44 -7.82 19.55
C PRO A 152 -11.22 -7.76 18.65
N TRP A 153 -11.05 -6.69 17.87
CA TRP A 153 -10.03 -6.59 16.82
C TRP A 153 -8.60 -7.02 17.24
N GLY A 154 -8.32 -7.14 18.54
CA GLY A 154 -7.09 -7.72 19.11
C GLY A 154 -6.96 -9.25 19.14
N ASP A 155 -8.02 -10.02 18.89
CA ASP A 155 -8.05 -11.51 18.94
C ASP A 155 -7.89 -12.16 17.54
N PHE A 156 -7.81 -11.34 16.49
CA PHE A 156 -7.45 -11.76 15.13
C PHE A 156 -5.94 -11.71 14.86
N HIS A 157 -5.14 -11.37 15.88
CA HIS A 157 -3.69 -11.38 15.83
C HIS A 157 -3.16 -12.77 16.15
#